data_AF-A0ABD5DVL9-F1
#
_entry.id   AF-A0ABD5DVL9-F1
#
_cell.length_a   1.000
_cell.length_b   1.000
_cell.length_c   1.000
_cell.angle_alpha   90.00
_cell.angle_beta   90.00
_cell.angle_gamma   90.00
#
_symmetry.space_group_name_H-M   'P 1'
#
loop_
_entity.id
_entity.type
_entity.pdbx_description
1 polymer ?
#
loop_
_entity_poly.entity_id
_entity_poly.type
_entity_poly.pdbx_seq_one_letter_code
_entity_poly.pdbx_strand_id
1 'polypeptide(L)'
;GYITRNDNKHAKAGNLNHALTLTQGELICVFDCDHVATRVFLQATVGGFLKDPMLALVQTPHYFYSPDPFERNLSVGRNIPNEGML
;
A
#
# COMPACT_ATOMS: atom_id res chain seq x y z
N GLY A 1 13.85 -6.15 11.74
CA GLY A 1 13.46 -6.15 13.16
C GLY A 1 11.94 -6.22 13.27
N TYR A 2 11.42 -6.38 14.48
CA TYR A 2 9.98 -6.31 14.78
C TYR A 2 9.75 -5.11 15.70
N ILE A 3 8.76 -4.26 15.38
CA ILE A 3 8.43 -3.05 16.14
C ILE A 3 6.98 -3.17 16.61
N THR A 4 6.76 -2.90 17.88
CA THR A 4 5.44 -2.83 18.51
C THR A 4 5.40 -1.66 19.50
N ARG A 5 4.23 -1.35 20.05
CA ARG A 5 4.02 -0.27 21.02
C ARG A 5 3.07 -0.70 22.14
N ASN A 6 3.09 0.06 23.24
CA ASN A 6 2.37 -0.27 24.47
C ASN A 6 0.87 0.12 24.47
N ASP A 7 0.37 0.76 23.41
CA ASP A 7 -1.03 1.16 23.26
C ASP A 7 -1.55 0.97 21.83
N ASN A 8 -2.86 1.15 21.65
CA ASN A 8 -3.54 1.02 20.35
C ASN A 8 -4.12 2.34 19.83
N LYS A 9 -3.61 3.50 20.26
CA LYS A 9 -4.17 4.82 19.86
C LYS A 9 -3.93 5.11 18.38
N HIS A 10 -4.84 5.80 17.69
CA HIS A 10 -4.67 6.17 16.27
C HIS A 10 -4.49 5.01 15.26
N ALA A 11 -4.85 3.77 15.64
CA ALA A 11 -4.89 2.60 14.75
C ALA A 11 -3.62 2.43 13.87
N LYS A 12 -3.79 2.20 12.56
CA LYS A 12 -2.69 2.04 11.58
C LYS A 12 -1.74 3.23 11.59
N ALA A 13 -2.25 4.45 11.59
CA ALA A 13 -1.43 5.66 11.59
C ALA A 13 -0.57 5.75 12.86
N GLY A 14 -1.10 5.37 14.02
CA GLY A 14 -0.34 5.32 15.27
C GLY A 14 0.82 4.31 15.23
N ASN A 15 0.61 3.15 14.59
CA ASN A 15 1.67 2.15 14.42
C ASN A 15 2.78 2.69 13.52
N LEU A 16 2.43 3.31 12.38
CA LEU A 16 3.41 3.90 11.47
C LEU A 16 4.18 5.03 12.14
N ASN A 17 3.49 5.98 12.78
CA ASN A 17 4.14 7.11 13.45
C ASN A 17 5.13 6.66 14.53
N HIS A 18 4.81 5.61 15.30
CA HIS A 18 5.74 5.05 16.27
C HIS A 18 6.97 4.40 15.60
N ALA A 19 6.77 3.65 14.52
CA ALA A 19 7.89 3.03 13.80
C ALA A 19 8.82 4.08 13.16
N LEU A 20 8.28 5.23 12.73
CA LEU A 20 9.07 6.33 12.18
C LEU A 20 9.97 7.00 13.22
N THR A 21 9.65 6.95 14.51
CA THR A 21 10.58 7.46 15.55
C THR A 21 11.77 6.54 15.80
N LEU A 22 11.75 5.32 15.25
CA LEU A 22 12.75 4.28 15.48
C LEU A 22 13.55 3.91 14.22
N THR A 23 13.19 4.45 13.06
CA THR A 23 13.82 4.17 11.76
C THR A 23 14.34 5.46 11.14
N GLN A 24 15.33 5.34 10.24
CA GLN A 24 16.07 6.48 9.67
C GLN A 24 16.12 6.42 8.12
N GLY A 25 15.20 5.68 7.50
CA GLY A 25 15.15 5.56 6.04
C GLY A 25 14.67 6.87 5.39
N GLU A 26 15.27 7.22 4.25
CA GLU A 26 14.89 8.43 3.48
C GLU A 26 13.52 8.30 2.81
N LEU A 27 13.12 7.06 2.49
CA LEU A 27 11.84 6.72 1.86
C LEU A 27 11.07 5.72 2.73
N ILE A 28 9.74 5.87 2.73
CA ILE A 28 8.81 4.98 3.44
C ILE A 28 7.96 4.26 2.41
N CYS A 29 7.95 2.92 2.44
CA CYS A 29 7.02 2.10 1.67
C CYS A 29 5.98 1.50 2.61
N VAL A 30 4.70 1.54 2.22
CA VAL A 30 3.58 1.03 3.02
C VAL A 30 2.86 -0.06 2.23
N PHE A 31 2.77 -1.26 2.81
CA PHE A 31 1.99 -2.38 2.30
C PHE A 31 1.07 -2.86 3.42
N ASP A 32 -0.20 -3.13 3.11
CA ASP A 32 -1.07 -3.83 4.05
C ASP A 32 -0.72 -5.32 4.13
N CYS A 33 -1.22 -6.01 5.16
CA CYS A 33 -0.84 -7.39 5.45
C CYS A 33 -1.27 -8.39 4.37
N ASP A 34 -2.16 -7.99 3.47
CA ASP A 34 -2.65 -8.71 2.31
C ASP A 34 -2.01 -8.25 0.99
N HIS A 35 -1.13 -7.24 1.01
CA HIS A 35 -0.43 -6.75 -0.18
C HIS A 35 0.96 -7.35 -0.30
N VAL A 36 1.12 -8.20 -1.31
CA VAL A 36 2.43 -8.76 -1.67
C VAL A 36 3.03 -7.95 -2.83
N ALA A 37 4.08 -7.20 -2.54
CA ALA A 37 4.81 -6.42 -3.54
C ALA A 37 5.53 -7.33 -4.56
N THR A 38 5.55 -6.92 -5.83
CA THR A 38 6.34 -7.59 -6.85
C THR A 38 7.83 -7.25 -6.71
N ARG A 39 8.72 -8.12 -7.20
CA ARG A 39 10.18 -7.92 -7.11
C ARG A 39 10.67 -6.62 -7.75
N VAL A 40 9.94 -6.11 -8.74
CA VAL A 40 10.31 -4.90 -9.49
C VAL A 40 9.84 -3.61 -8.81
N PHE A 41 9.09 -3.69 -7.69
CA PHE A 41 8.42 -2.54 -7.09
C PHE A 41 9.35 -1.35 -6.85
N LEU A 42 10.49 -1.56 -6.17
CA LEU A 42 11.42 -0.47 -5.86
C LEU A 42 12.10 0.08 -7.12
N GLN A 43 12.45 -0.79 -8.08
CA GLN A 43 13.06 -0.37 -9.36
C GLN A 43 12.10 0.52 -10.16
N ALA A 44 10.80 0.23 -10.11
CA ALA A 44 9.78 0.98 -10.82
C ALA A 44 9.36 2.29 -10.12
N THR A 45 9.60 2.44 -8.82
CA THR A 45 9.04 3.56 -8.02
C THR A 45 10.07 4.54 -7.49
N VAL A 46 11.24 4.08 -7.03
CA VAL A 46 12.23 4.94 -6.34
C VAL A 46 12.84 5.98 -7.28
N GLY A 47 12.96 5.67 -8.57
CA GLY A 47 13.56 6.57 -9.56
C GLY A 47 12.89 7.94 -9.67
N GLY A 48 11.58 8.03 -9.36
CA GLY A 48 10.86 9.31 -9.36
C GLY A 48 11.42 10.29 -8.33
N PHE A 49 11.69 9.83 -7.11
CA PHE A 49 12.20 10.66 -6.00
C PHE A 49 13.62 11.16 -6.24
N LEU A 50 14.41 10.43 -7.04
CA LEU A 50 15.77 10.86 -7.42
C LEU A 50 15.76 11.93 -8.50
N LYS A 51 14.70 11.99 -9.31
CA LYS A 51 14.60 12.89 -10.46
C LYS A 51 13.98 14.24 -10.09
N ASP A 52 12.96 14.23 -9.23
CA ASP A 52 12.23 15.43 -8.83
C ASP A 52 12.31 15.63 -7.31
N PRO A 53 13.06 16.64 -6.82
CA PRO A 53 13.18 16.91 -5.39
C PRO A 53 11.87 17.39 -4.74
N MET A 54 10.84 17.71 -5.53
CA MET A 54 9.52 18.10 -5.04
C MET A 54 8.51 16.96 -5.03
N LEU A 55 8.89 15.76 -5.50
CA LEU A 55 8.02 14.60 -5.44
C LEU A 55 7.89 14.08 -4.01
N ALA A 56 6.67 14.14 -3.46
CA ALA A 56 6.38 13.71 -2.09
C ALA A 56 5.76 12.29 -2.01
N LEU A 57 5.11 11.81 -3.07
CA LEU A 57 4.37 10.55 -3.05
C LEU A 57 4.34 9.90 -4.45
N VAL A 58 4.50 8.57 -4.47
CA VAL A 58 4.21 7.72 -5.63
C VAL A 58 3.13 6.73 -5.20
N GLN A 59 1.97 6.79 -5.83
CA GLN A 59 0.87 5.84 -5.62
C GLN A 59 0.84 4.84 -6.77
N THR A 60 0.90 3.54 -6.45
CA THR A 60 0.70 2.47 -7.43
C THR A 60 -0.75 2.00 -7.45
N PRO A 61 -1.23 1.40 -8.55
CA PRO A 61 -2.55 0.78 -8.60
C PRO A 61 -2.74 -0.28 -7.49
N HIS A 62 -3.99 -0.44 -7.05
CA HIS A 62 -4.37 -1.45 -6.07
C HIS A 62 -4.99 -2.65 -6.81
N TYR A 63 -4.23 -3.74 -6.92
CA TYR A 63 -4.69 -4.95 -7.58
C TYR A 63 -5.10 -6.03 -6.56
N PHE A 64 -6.28 -6.62 -6.77
CA PHE A 64 -6.82 -7.69 -5.95
C PHE A 64 -6.80 -9.02 -6.72
N TYR A 65 -6.37 -10.09 -6.06
CA TYR A 65 -6.42 -11.45 -6.64
C TYR A 65 -7.83 -12.03 -6.67
N SER A 66 -8.66 -11.66 -5.69
CA SER A 66 -9.99 -12.20 -5.50
C SER A 66 -11.04 -11.21 -6.00
N PRO A 67 -12.13 -11.68 -6.63
CA PRO A 67 -13.25 -10.84 -6.99
C PRO A 67 -13.92 -10.29 -5.74
N ASP A 68 -14.47 -9.09 -5.84
CA ASP A 68 -15.24 -8.51 -4.75
C ASP A 68 -16.58 -9.26 -4.53
N PRO A 69 -17.26 -9.05 -3.39
CA PRO A 69 -18.52 -9.75 -3.11
C PRO A 69 -19.63 -9.52 -4.13
N PHE A 70 -19.66 -8.40 -4.86
CA PHE A 70 -20.66 -8.13 -5.88
C PHE A 70 -20.36 -8.94 -7.14
N GLU A 71 -19.10 -8.94 -7.59
CA GLU A 71 -18.65 -9.77 -8.72
C GLU A 71 -18.90 -11.25 -8.49
N ARG A 72 -18.64 -11.73 -7.27
CA ARG A 72 -18.81 -13.14 -6.92
C ARG A 72 -20.28 -13.56 -6.85
N ASN A 73 -21.14 -12.73 -6.27
CA ASN A 73 -22.48 -13.14 -5.87
C ASN A 73 -23.59 -12.68 -6.82
N LEU A 74 -23.34 -11.74 -7.74
CA LEU A 74 -24.34 -11.26 -8.70
C LEU A 74 -23.99 -11.70 -10.12
N SER A 75 -24.96 -12.30 -10.81
CA SER A 75 -24.83 -12.76 -12.21
C SER A 75 -24.43 -11.65 -13.19
N VAL A 76 -24.74 -10.39 -12.83
CA VAL A 76 -24.46 -9.18 -13.62
C VAL A 76 -23.02 -8.67 -13.39
N GLY A 77 -22.33 -9.13 -12.34
CA GLY A 77 -21.00 -8.65 -11.94
C GLY A 77 -19.88 -8.96 -12.93
N ARG A 78 -20.03 -9.98 -13.79
CA ARG A 78 -18.98 -10.35 -14.77
C ARG A 78 -18.74 -9.33 -15.89
N ASN A 79 -19.68 -8.43 -16.14
CA ASN A 79 -19.60 -7.44 -17.23
C ASN A 79 -19.35 -6.01 -16.72
N ILE A 80 -19.18 -5.83 -15.40
CA ILE A 80 -18.92 -4.53 -14.77
C ILE A 80 -17.42 -4.52 -14.39
N PRO A 81 -16.67 -3.45 -14.67
CA PRO A 81 -15.28 -3.35 -14.22
C PRO A 81 -15.21 -3.48 -12.70
N ASN A 82 -14.28 -4.30 -12.21
CA ASN A 82 -14.09 -4.51 -10.78
C ASN A 82 -13.65 -3.22 -10.07
N GLU A 83 -13.82 -3.15 -8.75
CA GLU A 83 -13.41 -1.98 -7.95
C GLU A 83 -11.91 -1.68 -8.08
N GLY A 84 -11.08 -2.67 -8.41
CA GLY A 84 -9.64 -2.51 -8.68
C GLY A 84 -9.28 -1.95 -10.07
N MET A 85 -10.27 -1.70 -10.94
CA MET A 85 -10.11 -1.17 -12.30
C MET A 85 -10.73 0.24 -12.46
N LEU A 86 -11.27 0.82 -11.38
CA LEU A 86 -11.74 2.20 -11.28
C LEU A 86 -10.61 3.12 -10.79
#